data_AF-A0A077VM76-F1
#
_entry.id   AF-A0A077VM76-F1
#
_cell.length_a   1.000
_cell.length_b   1.000
_cell.length_c   1.000
_cell.angle_alpha   90.00
_cell.angle_beta   90.00
_cell.angle_gamma   90.00
#
_symmetry.space_group_name_H-M   'P 1'
#
loop_
_entity.id
_entity.type
_entity.pdbx_description
1 polymer ?
#
loop_
_entity_poly.entity_id
_entity_poly.type
_entity_poly.pdbx_seq_one_letter_code
_entity_poly.pdbx_strand_id
1 'polypeptide(L)'
;MGAKIEENTIEQGLNNAVLKMNLNGNAIIKAGAMSLVPLLKSNTPFANTKKHAREHIGVSNVKTDRDSSEKIVTVGYTKGVSHRIHATEFGTMYQSPQLFITKTEKQGKDKVLKTMIATAKRLQK
;
A
#
# COMPACT_ATOMS: atom_id res chain seq x y z
N MET A 1 -14.83 54.74 4.43
CA MET A 1 -14.17 53.82 5.38
C MET A 1 -14.23 52.43 4.77
N GLY A 2 -13.08 51.80 4.50
CA GLY A 2 -13.02 50.45 3.94
C GLY A 2 -12.72 49.44 5.06
N ALA A 3 -13.47 48.34 5.12
CA ALA A 3 -13.18 47.27 6.06
C ALA A 3 -11.89 46.56 5.63
N LYS A 4 -10.89 46.52 6.53
CA LYS A 4 -9.72 45.64 6.40
C LYS A 4 -10.05 44.33 7.13
N ILE A 5 -9.93 43.22 6.42
CA ILE A 5 -10.01 41.88 7.01
C ILE A 5 -8.63 41.61 7.63
N GLU A 6 -8.50 41.72 8.95
CA GLU A 6 -7.23 41.59 9.67
C GLU A 6 -6.91 40.15 10.15
N GLU A 7 -7.82 39.20 9.93
CA GLU A 7 -7.58 37.79 10.26
C GLU A 7 -7.58 36.95 8.99
N ASN A 8 -6.46 36.25 8.76
CA ASN A 8 -6.29 35.33 7.65
C ASN A 8 -6.97 33.97 7.92
N THR A 9 -8.22 34.03 8.37
CA THR A 9 -9.04 32.88 8.76
C THR A 9 -9.31 31.97 7.56
N ILE A 10 -9.30 32.53 6.34
CA ILE A 10 -9.51 31.80 5.09
C ILE A 10 -8.29 30.94 4.75
N GLU A 11 -7.06 31.47 4.76
CA GLU A 11 -5.88 30.64 4.45
C GLU A 11 -5.62 29.61 5.54
N GLN A 12 -5.84 29.95 6.82
CA GLN A 12 -5.76 28.97 7.91
C GLN A 12 -6.80 27.85 7.75
N GLY A 13 -8.04 28.19 7.41
CA GLY A 13 -9.09 27.22 7.11
C GLY A 13 -8.75 26.33 5.92
N LEU A 14 -8.21 26.92 4.85
CA LEU A 14 -7.76 26.20 3.66
C LEU A 14 -6.60 25.25 3.97
N ASN A 15 -5.60 25.70 4.72
CA ASN A 15 -4.47 24.87 5.15
C ASN A 15 -4.93 23.67 5.98
N ASN A 16 -5.85 23.90 6.92
CA ASN A 16 -6.44 22.83 7.74
C ASN A 16 -7.24 21.83 6.89
N ALA A 17 -7.98 22.31 5.88
CA ALA A 17 -8.69 21.46 4.94
C ALA A 17 -7.73 20.59 4.11
N VAL A 18 -6.63 21.17 3.61
CA VAL A 18 -5.58 20.46 2.86
C VAL A 18 -4.91 19.40 3.74
N LEU A 19 -4.59 19.71 5.00
CA LEU A 19 -4.02 18.74 5.94
C LEU A 19 -4.96 17.57 6.19
N LYS A 20 -6.25 17.83 6.45
CA LYS A 20 -7.27 16.79 6.61
C LYS A 20 -7.41 15.93 5.36
N MET A 21 -7.45 16.56 4.18
CA MET A 21 -7.48 15.85 2.90
C MET A 21 -6.26 14.92 2.75
N ASN A 22 -5.08 15.40 3.14
CA ASN A 22 -3.86 14.61 3.07
C ASN A 22 -3.87 13.41 4.01
N LEU A 23 -4.29 13.59 5.25
CA LEU A 23 -4.45 12.51 6.23
C LEU A 23 -5.45 11.46 5.75
N ASN A 24 -6.60 11.90 5.25
CA ASN A 24 -7.64 11.03 4.72
C ASN A 24 -7.14 10.24 3.51
N GLY A 25 -6.46 10.90 2.57
CA GLY A 25 -5.84 10.24 1.42
C GLY A 25 -4.83 9.18 1.83
N ASN A 26 -3.99 9.46 2.83
CA ASN A 26 -3.01 8.50 3.35
C ASN A 26 -3.71 7.29 3.98
N ALA A 27 -4.77 7.50 4.74
CA ALA A 27 -5.56 6.42 5.36
C ALA A 27 -6.23 5.53 4.31
N ILE A 28 -6.81 6.12 3.26
CA ILE A 28 -7.46 5.38 2.16
C ILE A 28 -6.45 4.49 1.42
N ILE A 29 -5.31 5.05 1.02
CA ILE A 29 -4.30 4.32 0.25
C ILE A 29 -3.68 3.21 1.10
N LYS A 30 -3.40 3.48 2.38
CA LYS A 30 -2.89 2.47 3.30
C LYS A 30 -3.89 1.34 3.51
N ALA A 31 -5.18 1.64 3.63
CA ALA A 31 -6.23 0.63 3.74
C ALA A 31 -6.32 -0.25 2.47
N GLY A 32 -6.23 0.37 1.29
CA GLY A 32 -6.12 -0.34 0.01
C GLY A 32 -4.93 -1.31 -0.01
N ALA A 33 -3.74 -0.82 0.33
CA ALA A 33 -2.52 -1.62 0.43
C ALA A 33 -2.64 -2.78 1.44
N MET A 34 -3.21 -2.54 2.62
CA MET A 34 -3.43 -3.59 3.64
C MET A 34 -4.38 -4.68 3.15
N SER A 35 -5.31 -4.38 2.24
CA SER A 35 -6.22 -5.39 1.68
C SER A 35 -5.51 -6.44 0.80
N LEU A 36 -4.31 -6.11 0.28
CA LEU A 36 -3.49 -7.02 -0.53
C LEU A 36 -2.66 -7.98 0.32
N VAL A 37 -2.33 -7.63 1.57
CA VAL A 37 -1.54 -8.48 2.47
C VAL A 37 -2.11 -9.91 2.62
N PRO A 38 -3.40 -10.12 2.92
CA PRO A 38 -3.94 -11.47 3.05
C PRO A 38 -3.96 -12.23 1.71
N LEU A 39 -4.13 -11.52 0.59
CA LEU A 39 -4.08 -12.13 -0.74
C LEU A 39 -2.65 -12.58 -1.07
N LEU A 40 -1.66 -11.73 -0.81
CA LEU A 40 -0.25 -12.06 -0.99
C LEU A 40 0.13 -13.25 -0.09
N LYS A 41 -0.30 -13.24 1.18
CA LYS A 41 -0.10 -14.34 2.12
C LYS A 41 -0.73 -15.66 1.65
N SER A 42 -1.87 -15.61 0.96
CA SER A 42 -2.53 -16.79 0.40
C SER A 42 -1.86 -17.31 -0.86
N ASN A 43 -1.35 -16.41 -1.70
CA ASN A 43 -0.67 -16.74 -2.94
C ASN A 43 0.80 -17.15 -2.73
N THR A 44 1.37 -16.85 -1.57
CA THR A 44 2.73 -17.25 -1.20
C THR A 44 2.72 -18.69 -0.69
N PRO A 45 3.46 -19.61 -1.31
CA PRO A 45 3.56 -20.98 -0.84
C PRO A 45 4.20 -21.04 0.55
N PHE A 46 3.68 -21.92 1.39
CA PHE A 46 4.27 -22.22 2.69
C PHE A 46 5.41 -23.23 2.48
N ALA A 47 6.60 -22.90 2.95
CA ALA A 47 7.69 -23.87 3.10
C ALA A 47 7.81 -24.23 4.59
N ASN A 48 8.68 -25.16 4.97
CA ASN A 48 9.00 -25.46 6.38
C ASN A 48 10.50 -25.19 6.65
N THR A 49 10.87 -23.92 6.76
CA THR A 49 12.23 -23.38 6.78
C THR A 49 12.29 -22.15 7.68
N LYS A 50 13.38 -21.92 8.41
CA LYS A 50 13.49 -20.85 9.44
C LYS A 50 13.14 -19.41 9.01
N LYS A 51 13.06 -19.09 7.71
CA LYS A 51 12.60 -17.80 7.18
C LYS A 51 11.64 -18.01 6.01
N HIS A 52 10.40 -17.56 6.16
CA HIS A 52 9.34 -17.73 5.15
C HIS A 52 8.89 -16.40 4.57
N ALA A 53 8.78 -16.32 3.24
CA ALA A 53 8.28 -15.11 2.61
C ALA A 53 6.86 -14.75 3.08
N ARG A 54 6.05 -15.77 3.40
CA ARG A 54 4.71 -15.62 3.96
C ARG A 54 4.66 -14.86 5.30
N GLU A 55 5.74 -14.92 6.07
CA GLU A 55 5.90 -14.26 7.37
C GLU A 55 6.63 -12.91 7.26
N HIS A 56 7.20 -12.63 6.09
CA HIS A 56 8.00 -11.45 5.81
C HIS A 56 7.31 -10.51 4.80
N ILE A 57 5.98 -10.46 4.83
CA ILE A 57 5.20 -9.49 4.05
C ILE A 57 5.20 -8.16 4.79
N GLY A 58 5.68 -7.11 4.13
CA GLY A 58 5.72 -5.74 4.64
C GLY A 58 4.84 -4.80 3.83
N VAL A 59 4.37 -3.74 4.49
CA VAL A 59 3.70 -2.59 3.87
C VAL A 59 4.52 -1.37 4.21
N SER A 60 4.94 -0.60 3.21
CA SER A 60 5.70 0.63 3.43
C SER A 60 4.81 1.73 4.03
N ASN A 61 5.44 2.77 4.57
CA ASN A 61 4.74 4.03 4.81
C ASN A 61 4.28 4.66 3.48
N VAL A 62 3.26 5.52 3.56
CA VAL A 62 2.81 6.34 2.43
C VAL A 62 3.92 7.34 2.10
N LYS A 63 4.36 7.32 0.84
CA LYS A 63 5.31 8.28 0.29
C LYS A 63 4.60 9.09 -0.77
N THR A 64 5.00 10.34 -0.95
CA THR A 64 4.56 11.15 -2.08
C THR A 64 5.69 11.19 -3.08
N ASP A 65 5.40 10.82 -4.32
CA ASP A 65 6.35 10.96 -5.42
C ASP A 65 6.57 12.45 -5.71
N ARG A 66 7.82 12.84 -5.93
CA ARG A 66 8.18 14.26 -6.08
C ARG A 66 7.80 14.81 -7.45
N ASP A 67 7.74 13.95 -8.46
CA ASP A 67 7.55 14.34 -9.84
C ASP A 67 6.08 14.26 -10.24
N SER A 68 5.38 13.20 -9.85
CA SER A 68 3.95 13.01 -10.15
C SER A 68 3.01 13.52 -9.04
N SER A 69 3.54 13.86 -7.86
CA SER A 69 2.74 14.15 -6.65
C SER A 69 1.79 13.01 -6.23
N GLU A 70 1.98 11.80 -6.78
CA GLU A 70 1.17 10.65 -6.45
C GLU A 70 1.57 10.05 -5.10
N LYS A 71 0.59 9.52 -4.38
CA LYS A 71 0.82 8.85 -3.11
C LYS A 71 1.02 7.35 -3.35
N ILE A 72 2.19 6.86 -2.99
CA ILE A 72 2.64 5.49 -3.23
C ILE A 72 2.76 4.74 -1.91
N VAL A 73 2.22 3.52 -1.89
CA VAL A 73 2.45 2.53 -0.83
C VAL A 73 2.87 1.23 -1.48
N THR A 74 4.02 0.70 -1.06
CA THR A 74 4.56 -0.56 -1.57
C THR A 74 4.16 -1.70 -0.65
N VAL A 75 3.60 -2.77 -1.24
CA VAL A 75 3.31 -4.03 -0.55
C VAL A 75 4.15 -5.12 -1.20
N GLY A 76 4.90 -5.86 -0.40
CA GLY A 76 5.79 -6.90 -0.90
C GLY A 76 6.51 -7.63 0.23
N TYR A 77 7.62 -8.27 -0.11
CA TYR A 77 8.45 -8.97 0.86
C TYR A 77 9.57 -8.07 1.35
N THR A 78 9.99 -8.26 2.60
CA THR A 78 11.16 -7.55 3.15
C THR A 78 12.44 -7.94 2.40
N LYS A 79 13.43 -7.04 2.37
CA LYS A 79 14.72 -7.26 1.70
C LYS A 79 15.39 -8.57 2.19
N GLY A 80 15.95 -9.35 1.27
CA GLY A 80 16.65 -10.60 1.58
C GLY A 80 15.77 -11.86 1.61
N VAL A 81 14.50 -11.75 1.21
CA VAL A 81 13.59 -12.90 1.10
C VAL A 81 13.63 -13.45 -0.33
N SER A 82 14.26 -14.61 -0.49
CA SER A 82 14.31 -15.39 -1.73
C SER A 82 13.50 -16.68 -1.58
N HIS A 83 12.70 -17.06 -2.57
CA HIS A 83 12.03 -18.35 -2.58
C HIS A 83 12.85 -19.38 -3.35
N ARG A 84 12.94 -20.61 -2.82
CA ARG A 84 13.49 -21.76 -3.53
C ARG A 84 12.44 -22.30 -4.50
N ILE A 85 12.78 -22.37 -5.77
CA ILE A 85 12.05 -23.14 -6.78
C ILE A 85 12.89 -24.39 -7.03
N HIS A 86 12.32 -25.55 -6.73
CA HIS A 86 12.92 -26.82 -7.10
C HIS A 86 12.34 -27.22 -8.45
N ALA A 87 13.17 -27.18 -9.49
CA ALA A 87 12.86 -27.75 -10.78
C ALA A 87 13.51 -29.14 -10.84
N THR A 88 12.71 -30.18 -11.07
CA THR A 88 13.13 -31.59 -11.05
C THR A 88 14.29 -31.90 -11.98
N GLU A 89 14.54 -31.07 -13.00
CA GLU A 89 15.61 -31.27 -13.99
C GLU A 89 16.81 -30.32 -13.82
N PHE A 90 16.69 -29.22 -13.07
CA PHE A 90 17.72 -28.16 -12.96
C PHE A 90 18.18 -27.88 -11.53
N GLY A 91 17.71 -28.66 -10.55
CA GLY A 91 18.07 -28.48 -9.15
C GLY A 91 17.31 -27.33 -8.47
N THR A 92 17.88 -26.79 -7.40
CA THR A 92 17.23 -25.76 -6.58
C THR A 92 17.72 -24.38 -6.97
N MET A 93 16.83 -23.57 -7.53
CA MET A 93 17.12 -22.17 -7.89
C MET A 93 16.49 -21.22 -6.87
N TYR A 94 17.21 -20.16 -6.52
CA TYR A 94 16.69 -19.08 -5.66
C TYR A 94 16.19 -17.94 -6.54
N GLN A 95 14.88 -17.69 -6.53
CA GLN A 95 14.27 -16.63 -7.34
C GLN A 95 13.54 -15.61 -6.48
N SER A 96 13.57 -14.36 -6.93
CA SER A 96 12.72 -13.28 -6.43
C SER A 96 11.24 -13.67 -6.57
N PRO A 97 10.39 -13.45 -5.56
CA PRO A 97 8.99 -13.91 -5.54
C PRO A 97 8.03 -13.06 -6.42
N GLN A 98 8.48 -12.65 -7.61
CA GLN A 98 7.80 -11.69 -8.48
C GLN A 98 6.47 -12.23 -9.03
N LEU A 99 6.39 -13.54 -9.33
CA LEU A 99 5.17 -14.19 -9.82
C LEU A 99 4.00 -14.10 -8.82
N PHE A 100 4.27 -14.23 -7.53
CA PHE A 100 3.24 -14.15 -6.49
C PHE A 100 2.70 -12.73 -6.32
N ILE A 101 3.55 -11.72 -6.53
CA ILE A 101 3.16 -10.31 -6.53
C ILE A 101 2.23 -10.05 -7.72
N THR A 102 2.62 -10.44 -8.93
CA THR A 102 1.80 -10.24 -10.15
C THR A 102 0.43 -10.91 -10.06
N LYS A 103 0.38 -12.16 -9.56
CA LYS A 103 -0.90 -12.87 -9.36
C LYS A 103 -1.79 -12.15 -8.34
N THR A 104 -1.18 -11.67 -7.25
CA THR A 104 -1.88 -10.94 -6.19
C THR A 104 -2.40 -9.59 -6.67
N GLU A 105 -1.61 -8.87 -7.47
CA GLU A 105 -2.05 -7.62 -8.08
C GLU A 105 -3.27 -7.85 -8.97
N LYS A 106 -3.22 -8.83 -9.89
CA LYS A 106 -4.32 -9.13 -10.81
C LYS A 106 -5.61 -9.52 -10.08
N GLN A 107 -5.51 -10.30 -9.01
CA GLN A 107 -6.66 -10.73 -8.20
C GLN A 107 -7.15 -9.65 -7.23
N GLY A 108 -6.26 -8.72 -6.85
CA GLY A 108 -6.51 -7.75 -5.80
C GLY A 108 -7.13 -6.44 -6.27
N LYS A 109 -7.11 -6.11 -7.57
CA LYS A 109 -7.52 -4.79 -8.10
C LYS A 109 -8.90 -4.36 -7.61
N ASP A 110 -9.90 -5.20 -7.77
CA ASP A 110 -11.28 -4.89 -7.37
C ASP A 110 -11.44 -4.78 -5.86
N LYS A 111 -10.70 -5.62 -5.12
CA LYS A 111 -10.72 -5.62 -3.65
C LYS A 111 -10.12 -4.35 -3.09
N VAL A 112 -8.97 -3.93 -3.63
CA VAL A 112 -8.30 -2.66 -3.28
C VAL A 112 -9.24 -1.50 -3.53
N LEU A 113 -9.83 -1.41 -4.72
CA LEU A 113 -10.76 -0.33 -5.09
C LEU A 113 -11.96 -0.29 -4.13
N LYS A 114 -12.58 -1.44 -3.86
CA LYS A 114 -13.71 -1.54 -2.94
C LYS A 114 -13.34 -1.11 -1.51
N THR A 115 -12.17 -1.52 -1.01
CA THR A 115 -11.69 -1.13 0.32
C THR A 115 -11.39 0.37 0.38
N MET A 116 -10.79 0.94 -0.66
CA MET A 116 -10.51 2.38 -0.73
C MET A 116 -11.81 3.19 -0.70
N ILE A 117 -12.80 2.83 -1.52
CA ILE A 117 -14.11 3.50 -1.55
C ILE A 117 -14.82 3.38 -0.20
N ALA A 118 -14.82 2.19 0.40
CA ALA A 118 -15.44 1.98 1.71
C ALA A 118 -14.77 2.83 2.80
N THR A 119 -13.45 2.98 2.75
CA THR A 119 -12.68 3.81 3.69
C THR A 119 -12.96 5.29 3.48
N ALA A 120 -13.02 5.73 2.21
CA ALA A 120 -13.37 7.11 1.87
C ALA A 120 -14.76 7.48 2.41
N LYS A 121 -15.76 6.61 2.23
CA LYS A 121 -17.12 6.81 2.77
C LYS A 121 -17.16 6.90 4.30
N ARG A 122 -16.30 6.17 5.01
CA ARG A 122 -16.20 6.25 6.48
C ARG A 122 -15.59 7.55 6.97
N LEU A 123 -14.66 8.13 6.21
CA LEU A 123 -13.98 9.38 6.57
C LEU A 123 -14.78 10.64 6.22
N GLN A 124 -15.85 10.49 5.44
CA GLN A 124 -16.80 11.57 5.11
C GLN A 124 -17.98 11.66 6.07
N LYS A 125 -18.18 10.65 6.93
CA LYS A 125 -19.14 10.68 8.04
C LYS A 125 -18.54 11.44 9.22
#